data_AF-A0A847A086-F1
#
_entry.id   AF-A0A847A086-F1
#
_cell.length_a   1.000
_cell.length_b   1.000
_cell.length_c   1.000
_cell.angle_alpha   90.00
_cell.angle_beta   90.00
_cell.angle_gamma   90.00
#
_symmetry.space_group_name_H-M   'P 1'
#
loop_
_entity.id
_entity.type
_entity.pdbx_description
1 polymer ?
#
loop_
_entity_poly.entity_id
_entity_poly.type
_entity_poly.pdbx_seq_one_letter_code
_entity_poly.pdbx_strand_id
1 'polypeptide(L)'
;YTVLVLLLALFVGWFVRKEITDGLIFAGIAFVNYLAMRLGRGNASRSLAVFGLIAALLLVVVMLAGGPIILWLGLSVGFFNSIMFPNIFTLGVEGLDKGELSMASGLINTLIVGGAVIPVLMGLIADSMGVRFAFILPILCYLYIVFFALVGSKRR
;
A
#
# COMPACT_ATOMS: atom_id res chain seq x y z
N TYR A 1 -1.60 21.15 -1.18
CA TYR A 1 -1.74 19.70 -1.44
C TYR A 1 -2.38 18.96 -0.28
N THR A 2 -1.89 19.10 0.95
CA THR A 2 -2.46 18.53 2.18
C THR A 2 -3.94 18.81 2.41
N VAL A 3 -4.32 20.08 2.29
CA VAL A 3 -5.71 20.52 2.50
C VAL A 3 -6.64 19.90 1.45
N LEU A 4 -6.16 19.74 0.21
CA LEU A 4 -6.89 19.08 -0.87
C LEU A 4 -7.08 17.58 -0.61
N VAL A 5 -6.06 16.88 -0.13
CA VAL A 5 -6.16 15.45 0.24
C VAL A 5 -7.14 15.26 1.39
N LEU A 6 -7.10 16.11 2.42
CA LEU A 6 -8.02 16.05 3.56
C LEU A 6 -9.47 16.45 3.20
N LEU A 7 -9.66 17.38 2.25
CA LEU A 7 -10.98 17.74 1.74
C LEU A 7 -11.58 16.65 0.85
N LEU A 8 -10.79 16.08 -0.05
CA LEU A 8 -11.22 14.98 -0.91
C LEU A 8 -11.51 13.72 -0.08
N ALA A 9 -10.73 13.53 0.98
CA ALA A 9 -10.94 12.53 2.00
C ALA A 9 -12.30 12.66 2.71
N LEU A 10 -12.61 13.86 3.22
CA LEU A 10 -13.91 14.17 3.82
C LEU A 10 -15.06 14.00 2.82
N PHE A 11 -14.87 14.42 1.57
CA PHE A 11 -15.87 14.31 0.53
C PHE A 11 -16.19 12.86 0.16
N VAL A 12 -15.17 12.01 -0.01
CA VAL A 12 -15.35 10.58 -0.26
C VAL A 12 -16.00 9.88 0.93
N GLY A 13 -15.58 10.18 2.16
CA GLY A 13 -16.20 9.64 3.37
C GLY A 13 -17.68 10.01 3.49
N TRP A 14 -18.02 11.26 3.19
CA TRP A 14 -19.40 11.74 3.16
C TRP A 14 -20.23 11.10 2.03
N PHE A 15 -19.65 10.96 0.83
CA PHE A 15 -20.33 10.40 -0.33
C PHE A 15 -20.64 8.91 -0.20
N VAL A 16 -19.79 8.15 0.50
CA VAL A 16 -19.93 6.69 0.61
C VAL A 16 -21.00 6.25 1.62
N ARG A 17 -21.27 7.00 2.69
CA ARG A 17 -22.27 6.59 3.72
C ARG A 17 -23.32 7.63 4.12
N LYS A 18 -23.25 8.88 3.67
CA LYS A 18 -24.15 9.97 4.09
C LYS A 18 -24.21 10.22 5.62
N GLU A 19 -23.24 9.72 6.40
CA GLU A 19 -23.11 9.98 7.85
C GLU A 19 -21.78 10.71 8.17
N ILE A 20 -21.86 11.77 8.98
CA ILE A 20 -20.75 12.73 9.24
C ILE A 20 -19.67 12.15 10.17
N THR A 21 -20.05 11.27 11.10
CA THR A 21 -19.17 10.70 12.13
C THR A 21 -18.07 9.81 11.53
N ASP A 22 -18.41 9.09 10.47
CA ASP A 22 -17.49 8.23 9.70
C ASP A 22 -16.47 9.04 8.89
N GLY A 23 -16.88 10.22 8.37
CA GLY A 23 -15.99 11.16 7.68
C GLY A 23 -14.92 11.76 8.60
N LEU A 24 -15.20 11.91 9.90
CA LEU A 24 -14.23 12.40 10.88
C LEU A 24 -13.15 11.36 11.20
N ILE A 25 -13.54 10.08 11.31
CA ILE A 25 -12.60 8.96 11.47
C ILE A 25 -11.69 8.86 10.23
N PHE A 26 -12.25 9.08 9.05
CA PHE A 26 -11.51 9.12 7.79
C PHE A 26 -10.45 10.22 7.75
N ALA A 27 -10.83 11.44 8.15
CA ALA A 27 -9.90 12.56 8.23
C ALA A 27 -8.78 12.29 9.27
N GLY A 28 -9.10 11.62 10.38
CA GLY A 28 -8.13 11.22 11.40
C GLY A 28 -7.10 10.22 10.89
N ILE A 29 -7.53 9.14 10.23
CA ILE A 29 -6.59 8.14 9.68
C ILE A 29 -5.77 8.72 8.53
N ALA A 30 -6.39 9.51 7.65
CA ALA A 30 -5.68 10.23 6.59
C ALA A 30 -4.63 11.20 7.16
N PHE A 31 -4.92 11.85 8.30
CA PHE A 31 -3.97 12.73 8.99
C PHE A 31 -2.81 11.96 9.62
N VAL A 32 -3.06 10.80 10.23
CA VAL A 32 -2.01 9.90 10.74
C VAL A 32 -1.12 9.39 9.61
N ASN A 33 -1.71 8.98 8.49
CA ASN A 33 -0.95 8.60 7.28
C ASN A 33 -0.12 9.76 6.77
N TYR A 34 -0.69 10.96 6.69
CA TYR A 34 0.03 12.15 6.27
C TYR A 34 1.21 12.51 7.22
N LEU A 35 1.04 12.34 8.53
CA LEU A 35 2.12 12.49 9.51
C LEU A 35 3.23 11.45 9.31
N ALA A 36 2.87 10.19 9.08
CA ALA A 36 3.82 9.13 8.73
C ALA A 36 4.55 9.44 7.42
N MET A 37 3.86 9.99 6.41
CA MET A 37 4.45 10.48 5.16
C MET A 37 5.45 11.61 5.39
N ARG A 38 5.18 12.52 6.33
CA ARG A 38 6.09 13.62 6.66
C ARG A 38 7.37 13.14 7.34
N LEU A 39 7.27 12.09 8.17
CA LEU A 39 8.41 11.48 8.85
C LEU A 39 9.34 10.71 7.88
N GLY A 40 8.78 10.14 6.80
CA GLY A 40 9.51 9.34 5.82
C GLY A 40 10.31 10.12 4.76
N ARG A 41 10.45 11.44 4.85
CA ARG A 41 11.07 12.24 3.75
C ARG A 41 12.60 12.10 3.59
N GLY A 42 13.26 11.17 4.28
CA GLY A 42 14.72 11.10 4.31
C GLY A 42 15.38 10.02 3.43
N ASN A 43 14.75 8.85 3.24
CA ASN A 43 15.37 7.70 2.56
C ASN A 43 14.32 6.78 1.93
N ALA A 44 14.35 6.58 0.61
CA ALA A 44 13.35 5.80 -0.14
C ALA A 44 13.21 4.36 0.40
N SER A 45 14.31 3.67 0.71
CA SER A 45 14.30 2.32 1.25
C SER A 45 13.68 2.22 2.65
N ARG A 46 14.03 3.14 3.55
CA ARG A 46 13.47 3.14 4.92
C ARG A 46 11.98 3.45 4.89
N SER A 47 11.56 4.38 4.06
CA SER A 47 10.16 4.75 3.93
C SER A 47 9.33 3.63 3.31
N LEU A 48 9.87 2.96 2.28
CA LEU A 48 9.22 1.79 1.69
C LEU A 48 9.07 0.65 2.71
N ALA A 49 10.09 0.39 3.53
CA ALA A 49 10.03 -0.62 4.58
C ALA A 49 9.00 -0.28 5.67
N VAL A 50 8.99 0.97 6.16
CA VAL A 50 8.04 1.40 7.19
C VAL A 50 6.60 1.35 6.67
N PHE A 51 6.34 1.87 5.48
CA PHE A 51 4.99 1.85 4.90
C PHE A 51 4.51 0.44 4.56
N GLY A 52 5.40 -0.44 4.07
CA GLY A 52 5.06 -1.83 3.80
C GLY A 52 4.74 -2.60 5.08
N LEU A 53 5.47 -2.35 6.17
CA LEU A 53 5.23 -3.01 7.45
C LEU A 53 3.93 -2.53 8.09
N ILE A 54 3.64 -1.22 8.02
CA ILE A 54 2.36 -0.65 8.48
C ILE A 54 1.19 -1.22 7.65
N ALA A 55 1.32 -1.30 6.32
CA ALA A 55 0.30 -1.88 5.45
C ALA A 55 0.05 -3.37 5.77
N ALA A 56 1.11 -4.16 6.01
CA ALA A 56 0.99 -5.55 6.43
C ALA A 56 0.27 -5.68 7.79
N LEU A 57 0.63 -4.86 8.78
CA LEU A 57 -0.04 -4.83 10.09
C LEU A 57 -1.53 -4.46 9.97
N LEU A 58 -1.87 -3.46 9.16
CA LEU A 58 -3.25 -3.08 8.91
C LEU A 58 -4.06 -4.23 8.32
N LEU A 59 -3.47 -5.01 7.40
CA LEU A 59 -4.13 -6.19 6.84
C LEU A 59 -4.27 -7.33 7.85
N VAL A 60 -3.33 -7.50 8.78
CA VAL A 60 -3.50 -8.45 9.90
C VAL A 60 -4.68 -8.01 10.77
N VAL A 61 -4.82 -6.71 11.04
CA VAL A 61 -5.99 -6.17 11.75
C VAL A 61 -7.27 -6.38 10.95
N VAL A 62 -7.25 -6.29 9.61
CA VAL A 62 -8.40 -6.64 8.75
C VAL A 62 -8.82 -8.11 8.91
N MET A 63 -7.86 -9.03 9.03
CA MET A 63 -8.17 -10.45 9.22
C MET A 63 -8.84 -10.73 10.58
N LEU A 64 -8.45 -9.99 11.62
CA LEU A 64 -8.96 -10.14 12.99
C LEU A 64 -10.24 -9.33 13.25
N ALA A 65 -10.38 -8.17 12.59
CA ALA A 65 -11.52 -7.28 12.73
C ALA A 65 -12.68 -7.70 11.82
N GLY A 66 -13.90 -7.62 12.34
CA GLY A 66 -15.13 -7.84 11.58
C GLY A 66 -15.90 -6.55 11.33
N GLY A 67 -16.72 -6.54 10.28
CA GLY A 67 -17.73 -5.49 10.04
C GLY A 67 -17.19 -4.25 9.30
N PRO A 68 -17.78 -3.06 9.53
CA PRO A 68 -17.56 -1.87 8.72
C PRO A 68 -16.12 -1.30 8.79
N ILE A 69 -15.31 -1.76 9.75
CA ILE A 69 -13.91 -1.35 9.94
C ILE A 69 -12.98 -1.84 8.82
N ILE A 70 -13.32 -2.95 8.16
CA ILE A 70 -12.53 -3.52 7.07
C ILE A 70 -12.39 -2.53 5.91
N LEU A 71 -13.47 -1.81 5.58
CA LEU A 71 -13.46 -0.80 4.53
C LEU A 71 -12.47 0.33 4.87
N TRP A 72 -12.47 0.80 6.12
CA TRP A 72 -11.58 1.87 6.59
C TRP A 72 -10.11 1.44 6.55
N LEU A 73 -9.81 0.23 7.00
CA LEU A 73 -8.47 -0.33 6.99
C LEU A 73 -7.97 -0.56 5.55
N GLY A 74 -8.81 -1.12 4.67
CA GLY A 74 -8.45 -1.34 3.26
C GLY A 74 -8.15 -0.04 2.52
N LEU A 75 -8.92 1.01 2.78
CA LEU A 75 -8.70 2.32 2.18
C LEU A 75 -7.40 2.97 2.71
N SER A 76 -7.12 2.80 3.99
CA SER A 76 -5.85 3.22 4.61
C SER A 76 -4.64 2.51 3.99
N VAL A 77 -4.75 1.20 3.75
CA VAL A 77 -3.74 0.41 3.01
C VAL A 77 -3.53 0.95 1.60
N GLY A 78 -4.61 1.29 0.88
CA GLY A 78 -4.55 1.90 -0.44
C GLY A 78 -3.76 3.22 -0.48
N PHE A 79 -3.91 4.06 0.56
CA PHE A 79 -3.12 5.30 0.68
C PHE A 79 -1.61 5.04 0.81
N PHE A 80 -1.21 4.04 1.59
CA PHE A 80 0.21 3.68 1.72
C PHE A 80 0.78 3.18 0.39
N ASN A 81 0.00 2.44 -0.39
CA ASN A 81 0.43 1.87 -1.66
C ASN A 81 0.85 2.95 -2.70
N SER A 82 0.27 4.16 -2.64
CA SER A 82 0.58 5.25 -3.57
C SER A 82 2.04 5.69 -3.59
N ILE A 83 2.79 5.48 -2.50
CA ILE A 83 4.20 5.87 -2.38
C ILE A 83 5.13 4.69 -2.69
N MET A 84 4.60 3.47 -2.65
CA MET A 84 5.42 2.27 -2.76
C MET A 84 5.92 2.06 -4.18
N PHE A 85 5.04 2.21 -5.18
CA PHE A 85 5.42 2.05 -6.59
C PHE A 85 6.55 2.99 -7.04
N PRO A 86 6.49 4.32 -6.85
CA PRO A 86 7.58 5.20 -7.25
C PRO A 86 8.89 4.90 -6.49
N ASN A 87 8.82 4.53 -5.21
CA ASN A 87 10.03 4.14 -4.45
C ASN A 87 10.63 2.82 -4.95
N ILE A 88 9.80 1.80 -5.25
CA ILE A 88 10.27 0.54 -5.84
C ILE A 88 10.92 0.81 -7.19
N PHE A 89 10.31 1.67 -8.02
CA PHE A 89 10.86 2.03 -9.31
C PHE A 89 12.20 2.75 -9.14
N THR A 90 12.27 3.79 -8.30
CA THR A 90 13.52 4.52 -8.01
C THR A 90 14.63 3.59 -7.54
N LEU A 91 14.34 2.71 -6.58
CA LEU A 91 15.32 1.74 -6.05
C LEU A 91 15.71 0.66 -7.07
N GLY A 92 14.76 0.24 -7.92
CA GLY A 92 14.98 -0.79 -8.93
C GLY A 92 15.77 -0.31 -10.14
N VAL A 93 15.75 0.99 -10.43
CA VAL A 93 16.53 1.59 -11.52
C VAL A 93 17.78 2.34 -11.05
N GLU A 94 18.04 2.37 -9.74
CA GLU A 94 19.15 3.09 -9.16
C GLU A 94 20.50 2.45 -9.55
N GLY A 95 21.37 3.20 -10.22
CA GLY A 95 22.72 2.73 -10.58
C GLY A 95 22.84 2.04 -11.95
N LEU A 96 21.77 1.94 -12.73
CA LEU A 96 21.81 1.44 -14.10
C LEU A 96 22.23 2.52 -15.11
N ASP A 97 22.95 2.11 -16.15
CA ASP A 97 23.33 3.00 -17.26
C ASP A 97 22.12 3.27 -18.19
N LYS A 98 22.21 4.26 -19.09
CA LYS A 98 21.06 4.72 -19.92
C LYS A 98 20.44 3.61 -20.76
N GLY A 99 21.25 2.66 -21.24
CA GLY A 99 20.77 1.51 -22.01
C GLY A 99 19.97 0.53 -21.17
N GLU A 100 20.40 0.27 -19.94
CA GLU A 100 19.79 -0.70 -19.04
C GLU A 100 18.57 -0.11 -18.32
N LEU A 101 18.52 1.21 -18.11
CA LEU A 101 17.38 1.93 -17.52
C LEU A 101 16.08 1.71 -18.32
N SER A 102 16.17 1.77 -19.65
CA SER A 102 15.02 1.55 -20.53
C SER A 102 14.50 0.11 -20.43
N MET A 103 15.41 -0.86 -20.38
CA MET A 103 15.06 -2.27 -20.21
C MET A 103 14.49 -2.56 -18.83
N ALA A 104 15.12 -2.05 -17.77
CA ALA A 104 14.68 -2.25 -16.38
C ALA A 104 13.31 -1.63 -16.13
N SER A 105 13.06 -0.41 -16.60
CA SER A 105 11.75 0.23 -16.50
C SER A 105 10.66 -0.52 -17.30
N GLY A 106 11.00 -1.02 -18.48
CA GLY A 106 10.13 -1.89 -19.27
C GLY A 106 9.76 -3.17 -18.51
N LEU A 107 10.73 -3.85 -17.90
CA LEU A 107 10.51 -5.07 -17.10
C LEU A 107 9.67 -4.81 -15.84
N ILE A 108 9.92 -3.72 -15.12
CA ILE A 108 9.11 -3.36 -13.95
C ILE A 108 7.64 -3.14 -14.36
N ASN A 109 7.41 -2.50 -15.51
CA ASN A 109 6.06 -2.27 -16.02
C ASN A 109 5.37 -3.55 -16.51
N THR A 110 6.09 -4.51 -17.12
CA THR A 110 5.50 -5.80 -17.49
C THR A 110 5.16 -6.64 -16.26
N LEU A 111 5.94 -6.53 -15.18
CA LEU A 111 5.68 -7.21 -13.91
C LEU A 111 4.43 -6.70 -13.18
N ILE A 112 3.84 -5.57 -13.59
CA ILE A 112 2.52 -5.11 -13.11
C ILE A 112 1.44 -6.17 -13.40
N VAL A 113 1.67 -7.10 -14.34
CA VAL A 113 0.79 -8.26 -14.59
C VAL A 113 0.51 -9.09 -13.32
N GLY A 114 1.41 -9.06 -12.34
CA GLY A 114 1.19 -9.67 -11.02
C GLY A 114 -0.06 -9.12 -10.32
N GLY A 115 -0.41 -7.85 -10.58
CA GLY A 115 -1.64 -7.23 -10.10
C GLY A 115 -2.93 -7.85 -10.65
N ALA A 116 -2.88 -8.60 -11.76
CA ALA A 116 -4.01 -9.39 -12.25
C ALA A 116 -4.00 -10.82 -11.70
N VAL A 117 -2.82 -11.39 -11.46
CA VAL A 117 -2.65 -12.77 -10.95
C VAL A 117 -3.03 -12.87 -9.46
N ILE A 118 -2.58 -11.92 -8.64
CA ILE A 118 -2.80 -11.94 -7.19
C ILE A 118 -4.29 -11.87 -6.82
N PRO A 119 -5.14 -11.01 -7.42
CA PRO A 119 -6.57 -10.99 -7.14
C PRO A 119 -7.30 -12.30 -7.51
N VAL A 120 -6.90 -12.96 -8.60
CA VAL A 120 -7.48 -14.25 -9.00
C VAL A 120 -7.15 -15.31 -7.97
N LEU A 121 -5.89 -15.40 -7.54
CA LEU A 121 -5.48 -16.30 -6.46
C LEU A 121 -6.20 -15.99 -5.15
N MET A 122 -6.36 -14.71 -4.83
CA MET A 122 -7.12 -14.27 -3.66
C MET A 122 -8.59 -14.70 -3.74
N GLY A 123 -9.22 -14.60 -4.91
CA GLY A 123 -10.58 -15.07 -5.16
C GLY A 123 -10.74 -16.57 -4.93
N LEU A 124 -9.83 -17.39 -5.48
CA LEU A 124 -9.83 -18.84 -5.29
C LEU A 124 -9.68 -19.24 -3.81
N ILE A 125 -8.85 -18.50 -3.06
CA ILE A 125 -8.69 -18.70 -1.61
C ILE A 125 -9.95 -18.26 -0.85
N ALA A 126 -10.58 -17.16 -1.28
CA ALA A 126 -11.80 -16.66 -0.67
C ALA A 126 -12.96 -17.65 -0.83
N ASP A 127 -13.07 -18.30 -1.99
CA ASP A 127 -14.13 -19.28 -2.29
C ASP A 127 -13.99 -20.58 -1.48
N SER A 128 -12.76 -20.93 -1.06
CA SER A 128 -12.49 -22.18 -0.33
C SER A 128 -12.41 -22.02 1.19
N MET A 129 -11.71 -20.99 1.68
CA MET A 129 -11.42 -20.78 3.10
C MET A 129 -12.07 -19.51 3.69
N GLY A 130 -12.81 -18.77 2.87
CA GLY A 130 -13.47 -17.53 3.25
C GLY A 130 -12.62 -16.28 3.07
N VAL A 131 -13.29 -15.15 2.88
CA VAL A 131 -12.71 -13.85 2.54
C VAL A 131 -11.63 -13.37 3.52
N ARG A 132 -11.74 -13.74 4.80
CA ARG A 132 -10.74 -13.38 5.83
C ARG A 132 -9.38 -14.01 5.55
N PHE A 133 -9.35 -15.29 5.18
CA PHE A 133 -8.09 -15.99 4.88
C PHE A 133 -7.46 -15.51 3.57
N ALA A 134 -8.26 -15.02 2.63
CA ALA A 134 -7.77 -14.47 1.37
C ALA A 134 -6.81 -13.29 1.56
N PHE A 135 -6.94 -12.52 2.66
CA PHE A 135 -6.04 -11.40 2.98
C PHE A 135 -4.62 -11.82 3.36
N ILE A 136 -4.35 -13.10 3.59
CA ILE A 136 -2.99 -13.58 3.87
C ILE A 136 -2.06 -13.36 2.67
N LEU A 137 -2.61 -13.43 1.45
CA LEU A 137 -1.87 -13.28 0.21
C LEU A 137 -1.29 -11.86 0.07
N PRO A 138 -2.07 -10.77 0.19
CA PRO A 138 -1.50 -9.42 0.18
C PRO A 138 -0.58 -9.14 1.36
N ILE A 139 -0.78 -9.75 2.54
CA ILE A 139 0.18 -9.65 3.66
C ILE A 139 1.56 -10.18 3.25
N LEU A 140 1.61 -11.35 2.61
CA LEU A 140 2.85 -11.93 2.10
C LEU A 140 3.51 -11.03 1.04
N CYS A 141 2.73 -10.43 0.14
CA CYS A 141 3.23 -9.47 -0.84
C CYS A 141 3.87 -8.24 -0.16
N TYR A 142 3.22 -7.65 0.84
CA TYR A 142 3.77 -6.51 1.57
C TYR A 142 5.04 -6.88 2.35
N LEU A 143 5.09 -8.06 2.97
CA LEU A 143 6.32 -8.56 3.61
C LEU A 143 7.47 -8.72 2.62
N TYR A 144 7.20 -9.19 1.40
CA TYR A 144 8.20 -9.26 0.34
C TYR A 144 8.71 -7.87 -0.07
N ILE A 145 7.83 -6.87 -0.15
CA ILE A 145 8.24 -5.48 -0.43
C ILE A 145 9.11 -4.92 0.69
N VAL A 146 8.80 -5.22 1.96
CA VAL A 146 9.63 -4.83 3.11
C VAL A 146 11.01 -5.50 3.03
N PHE A 147 11.05 -6.78 2.67
CA PHE A 147 12.32 -7.49 2.45
C PHE A 147 13.15 -6.86 1.33
N PHE A 148 12.53 -6.55 0.18
CA PHE A 148 13.18 -5.83 -0.91
C PHE A 148 13.72 -4.46 -0.46
N ALA A 149 12.95 -3.71 0.33
CA ALA A 149 13.35 -2.41 0.84
C ALA A 149 14.53 -2.47 1.83
N LEU A 150 14.64 -3.51 2.65
CA LEU A 150 15.68 -3.64 3.68
C LEU A 150 16.96 -4.33 3.19
N VAL A 151 16.80 -5.37 2.37
CA VAL A 151 17.89 -6.25 1.91
C VAL A 151 18.21 -5.99 0.44
N GLY A 152 17.19 -5.95 -0.43
CA GLY A 152 17.38 -5.79 -1.87
C GLY A 152 17.86 -4.40 -2.30
N SER A 153 17.51 -3.36 -1.55
CA SER A 153 17.93 -1.99 -1.82
C SER A 153 19.32 -1.64 -1.28
N LYS A 154 19.94 -2.50 -0.46
CA LYS A 154 21.32 -2.26 -0.01
C LYS A 154 22.26 -2.47 -1.20
N ARG A 155 22.77 -1.36 -1.74
CA ARG A 155 23.83 -1.32 -2.76
C ARG A 155 24.94 -2.31 -2.39
N ARG A 156 25.24 -3.23 -3.30
CA ARG A 156 26.48 -3.98 -3.32
C ARG A 156 27.33 -3.47 -4.47
#